data_AF-A0A9E5DZ69-F1
#
_entry.id   AF-A0A9E5DZ69-F1
#
_cell.length_a   1.000
_cell.length_b   1.000
_cell.length_c   1.000
_cell.angle_alpha   90.00
_cell.angle_beta   90.00
_cell.angle_gamma   90.00
#
_symmetry.space_group_name_H-M   'P 1'
#
loop_
_entity.id
_entity.type
_entity.pdbx_description
1 polymer ?
#
loop_
_entity_poly.entity_id
_entity_poly.type
_entity_poly.pdbx_seq_one_letter_code
_entity_poly.pdbx_strand_id
1 'polypeptide(L)'
;MPSASKMVRIWVVAAAALVLACQAESGPAADPAVAACASVASAWCTTMAKCAPYWTTTNWGNAATCATRRAAVCRARLGAADTGFTVADMHACAAALQTSVECEFYAAIDAVAACQPKVGKRKENAACGDNSQCSSGLCQGLESSACGSCRVRAKVNTICTDTADCEFGLSCMATQSVKKCTARTQIGGSCDASHVCLAPAVCLAGKCSGPVGLGQACDSTLKNCDAGQGHYCHEHKGVCTAFAVALDGENCGYFDGDRVACAHALTCKLSGGGKGTCAKITPDGTGCSTGSAVACLAGAVCNAGVCGVFQPNLCQ
;
A
#
# COMPACT_ATOMS: atom_id res chain seq x y z
N MET A 1 67.91 26.39 33.64
CA MET A 1 68.98 25.39 33.50
C MET A 1 68.31 24.03 33.23
N PRO A 2 68.88 23.16 32.36
CA PRO A 2 68.38 23.00 30.99
C PRO A 2 67.83 21.60 30.63
N SER A 3 67.33 21.49 29.39
CA SER A 3 67.30 20.28 28.52
C SER A 3 66.20 19.24 28.79
N ALA A 4 65.57 18.61 27.79
CA ALA A 4 66.03 18.33 26.45
C ALA A 4 64.88 18.15 25.45
N SER A 5 65.05 18.76 24.28
CA SER A 5 64.33 18.46 23.04
C SER A 5 64.60 17.01 22.59
N LYS A 6 63.56 16.29 22.16
CA LYS A 6 63.73 15.08 21.32
C LYS A 6 63.20 15.36 19.92
N MET A 7 64.16 15.46 19.00
CA MET A 7 63.96 15.44 17.55
C MET A 7 63.27 14.14 17.13
N VAL A 8 62.13 14.26 16.45
CA VAL A 8 61.54 13.14 15.69
C VAL A 8 62.05 13.26 14.25
N ARG A 9 62.84 12.27 13.84
CA ARG A 9 63.39 12.13 12.48
C ARG A 9 62.29 11.66 11.54
N ILE A 10 61.99 12.47 10.53
CA ILE A 10 61.14 12.12 9.39
C ILE A 10 61.97 11.23 8.45
N TRP A 11 61.59 9.97 8.31
CA TRP A 11 62.08 9.08 7.26
C TRP A 11 61.13 9.17 6.06
N VAL A 12 61.62 9.74 4.96
CA VAL A 12 60.98 9.65 3.65
C VAL A 12 61.32 8.27 3.08
N VAL A 13 60.37 7.34 3.15
CA VAL A 13 60.45 6.06 2.42
C VAL A 13 59.73 6.26 1.09
N ALA A 14 60.48 6.17 0.00
CA ALA A 14 59.96 6.15 -1.36
C ALA A 14 59.10 4.89 -1.57
N ALA A 15 57.78 5.06 -1.67
CA ALA A 15 56.86 4.01 -2.05
C ALA A 15 56.83 3.90 -3.58
N ALA A 16 57.35 2.78 -4.10
CA ALA A 16 57.15 2.39 -5.49
C ALA A 16 55.64 2.19 -5.74
N ALA A 17 55.09 3.00 -6.65
CA ALA A 17 53.72 2.87 -7.10
C ALA A 17 53.57 1.60 -7.95
N LEU A 18 53.22 0.48 -7.30
CA LEU A 18 52.62 -0.65 -8.00
C LEU A 18 51.23 -0.19 -8.47
N VAL A 19 51.10 0.07 -9.77
CA VAL A 19 49.81 0.24 -10.43
C VAL A 19 49.14 -1.13 -10.45
N LEU A 20 48.46 -1.47 -9.35
CA LEU A 20 47.50 -2.57 -9.33
C LEU A 20 46.34 -2.12 -10.22
N ALA A 21 46.33 -2.58 -11.46
CA ALA A 21 45.16 -2.44 -12.32
C ALA A 21 44.01 -3.22 -11.65
N CYS A 22 43.16 -2.52 -10.90
CA CYS A 22 41.85 -3.00 -10.53
C CYS A 22 41.10 -3.28 -11.84
N GLN A 23 41.14 -4.53 -12.30
CA GLN A 23 40.11 -5.03 -13.19
C GLN A 23 38.83 -4.98 -12.40
N ALA A 24 38.08 -3.87 -12.56
CA ALA A 24 36.67 -3.85 -12.22
C ALA A 24 36.04 -4.91 -13.12
N GLU A 25 35.90 -6.13 -12.62
CA GLU A 25 35.08 -7.15 -13.25
C GLU A 25 33.73 -6.49 -13.47
N SER A 26 33.41 -6.21 -14.73
CA SER A 26 32.12 -5.67 -15.14
C SER A 26 31.10 -6.77 -14.86
N GLY A 27 30.65 -6.83 -13.61
CA GLY A 27 29.53 -7.65 -13.19
C GLY A 27 28.34 -7.37 -14.11
N PRO A 28 27.44 -8.35 -14.29
CA PRO A 28 26.26 -8.16 -15.13
C PRO A 28 25.53 -6.89 -14.71
N ALA A 29 25.22 -6.04 -15.70
CA ALA A 29 24.52 -4.80 -15.46
C ALA A 29 23.21 -5.10 -14.69
N ALA A 30 23.01 -4.40 -13.57
CA ALA A 30 21.81 -4.60 -12.76
C ALA A 30 20.55 -4.31 -13.59
N ASP A 31 19.53 -5.17 -13.46
CA ASP A 31 18.26 -4.99 -14.15
C ASP A 31 17.60 -3.64 -13.72
N PRO A 32 17.41 -2.69 -14.65
CA PRO A 32 16.83 -1.39 -14.32
C PRO A 32 15.40 -1.49 -13.77
N ALA A 33 14.64 -2.51 -14.15
CA ALA A 33 13.31 -2.76 -13.60
C ALA A 33 13.36 -3.09 -12.10
N VAL A 34 14.37 -3.87 -11.67
CA VAL A 34 14.56 -4.21 -10.26
C VAL A 34 14.85 -2.95 -9.44
N ALA A 35 15.76 -2.10 -9.91
CA ALA A 35 16.11 -0.86 -9.21
C ALA A 35 14.93 0.12 -9.13
N ALA A 36 14.21 0.33 -10.23
CA ALA A 36 13.06 1.24 -10.26
C ALA A 36 11.91 0.75 -9.38
N CYS A 37 11.62 -0.55 -9.40
CA CYS A 37 10.61 -1.15 -8.54
C CYS A 37 10.98 -1.12 -7.05
N ALA A 38 12.27 -1.29 -6.72
CA ALA A 38 12.73 -1.11 -5.34
C ALA A 38 12.56 0.34 -4.87
N SER A 39 12.86 1.33 -5.72
CA SER A 39 12.74 2.74 -5.40
C SER A 39 11.29 3.15 -5.10
N VAL A 40 10.35 2.83 -6.00
CA VAL A 40 8.93 3.16 -5.80
C VAL A 40 8.32 2.43 -4.62
N ALA A 41 8.69 1.16 -4.41
CA ALA A 41 8.22 0.38 -3.27
C ALA A 41 8.73 0.95 -1.94
N SER A 42 10.01 1.32 -1.87
CA SER A 42 10.58 1.97 -0.69
C SER A 42 9.92 3.31 -0.42
N ALA A 43 9.74 4.17 -1.43
CA ALA A 43 9.08 5.46 -1.26
C ALA A 43 7.66 5.29 -0.70
N TRP A 44 6.87 4.41 -1.30
CA TRP A 44 5.50 4.12 -0.85
C TRP A 44 5.47 3.60 0.60
N CYS A 45 6.30 2.60 0.92
CA CYS A 45 6.30 1.98 2.24
C CYS A 45 6.85 2.91 3.33
N THR A 46 7.81 3.78 3.03
CA THR A 46 8.27 4.82 3.96
C THR A 46 7.16 5.83 4.23
N THR A 47 6.46 6.30 3.20
CA THR A 47 5.30 7.21 3.36
C THR A 47 4.21 6.57 4.21
N MET A 48 3.89 5.29 3.96
CA MET A 48 2.90 4.56 4.77
C MET A 48 3.36 4.30 6.19
N ALA A 49 4.65 4.01 6.42
CA ALA A 49 5.18 3.86 7.77
C ALA A 49 5.12 5.16 8.56
N LYS A 50 5.34 6.30 7.90
CA LYS A 50 5.23 7.64 8.50
C LYS A 50 3.77 8.00 8.83
N CYS A 51 2.87 7.81 7.89
CA CYS A 51 1.52 8.37 7.96
C CYS A 51 0.45 7.39 8.48
N ALA A 52 0.74 6.10 8.37
CA ALA A 52 -0.14 4.99 8.71
C ALA A 52 0.66 3.84 9.36
N PRO A 53 1.41 4.10 10.46
CA PRO A 53 2.32 3.13 11.07
C PRO A 53 1.60 1.85 11.50
N TYR A 54 0.35 1.97 11.95
CA TYR A 54 -0.46 0.82 12.35
C TYR A 54 -0.69 -0.14 11.18
N TRP A 55 -1.08 0.37 10.01
CA TRP A 55 -1.27 -0.45 8.81
C TRP A 55 0.03 -1.06 8.32
N THR A 56 1.14 -0.33 8.42
CA THR A 56 2.44 -0.86 8.01
C THR A 56 2.86 -2.04 8.90
N THR A 57 2.67 -1.90 10.21
CA THR A 57 3.04 -2.91 11.21
C THR A 57 2.12 -4.13 11.18
N THR A 58 0.82 -3.94 11.05
CA THR A 58 -0.15 -5.05 11.03
C THR A 58 -0.07 -5.85 9.74
N ASN A 59 0.00 -5.19 8.57
CA ASN A 59 -0.03 -5.88 7.28
C ASN A 59 1.33 -6.46 6.84
N TRP A 60 2.45 -5.86 7.25
CA TRP A 60 3.79 -6.29 6.80
C TRP A 60 4.80 -6.51 7.93
N GLY A 61 4.46 -6.15 9.17
CA GLY A 61 5.40 -6.14 10.29
C GLY A 61 6.33 -4.93 10.30
N ASN A 62 6.92 -4.57 9.16
CA ASN A 62 7.80 -3.43 9.02
C ASN A 62 7.86 -2.88 7.58
N ALA A 63 8.42 -1.68 7.42
CA ALA A 63 8.54 -1.00 6.14
C ALA A 63 9.45 -1.72 5.14
N ALA A 64 10.48 -2.44 5.60
CA ALA A 64 11.38 -3.18 4.72
C ALA A 64 10.68 -4.38 4.08
N THR A 65 9.93 -5.17 4.87
CA THR A 65 9.08 -6.25 4.37
C THR A 65 8.02 -5.71 3.41
N CYS A 66 7.38 -4.57 3.75
CA CYS A 66 6.49 -3.87 2.83
C CYS A 66 7.18 -3.57 1.48
N ALA A 67 8.38 -2.98 1.51
CA ALA A 67 9.10 -2.58 0.31
C ALA A 67 9.48 -3.80 -0.55
N THR A 68 9.97 -4.88 0.06
CA THR A 68 10.27 -6.13 -0.65
C THR A 68 9.02 -6.69 -1.35
N ARG A 69 7.88 -6.74 -0.66
CA ARG A 69 6.62 -7.25 -1.23
C ARG A 69 6.12 -6.39 -2.37
N ARG A 70 6.09 -5.07 -2.18
CA ARG A 70 5.64 -4.14 -3.22
C ARG A 70 6.57 -4.09 -4.43
N ALA A 71 7.88 -4.23 -4.24
CA ALA A 71 8.83 -4.31 -5.34
C ALA A 71 8.57 -5.55 -6.21
N ALA A 72 8.20 -6.68 -5.61
CA ALA A 72 7.84 -7.88 -6.35
C ALA A 72 6.55 -7.70 -7.17
N VAL A 73 5.51 -7.09 -6.60
CA VAL A 73 4.27 -6.74 -7.33
C VAL A 73 4.57 -5.75 -8.47
N CYS A 74 5.39 -4.73 -8.22
CA CYS A 74 5.80 -3.77 -9.25
C CYS A 74 6.48 -4.46 -10.43
N ARG A 75 7.40 -5.40 -10.18
CA ARG A 75 8.08 -6.16 -11.25
C ARG A 75 7.09 -6.99 -12.06
N ALA A 76 6.14 -7.64 -11.41
CA ALA A 76 5.09 -8.40 -12.10
C ALA A 76 4.23 -7.50 -13.01
N ARG A 77 3.92 -6.27 -12.58
CA ARG A 77 3.18 -5.28 -13.38
C ARG A 77 4.01 -4.71 -14.54
N LEU A 78 5.27 -4.41 -14.31
CA LEU A 78 6.18 -3.88 -15.33
C LEU A 78 6.53 -4.93 -16.39
N GLY A 79 6.54 -6.21 -16.02
CA GLY A 79 6.70 -7.35 -16.94
C GLY A 79 5.39 -7.87 -17.54
N ALA A 80 4.26 -7.24 -17.26
CA ALA A 80 2.97 -7.66 -17.81
C ALA A 80 2.90 -7.36 -19.31
N ALA A 81 2.41 -8.31 -20.10
CA ALA A 81 2.13 -8.13 -21.52
C ALA A 81 1.15 -6.97 -21.71
N ASP A 82 1.42 -6.13 -22.71
CA ASP A 82 0.64 -4.94 -23.06
C ASP A 82 0.58 -3.85 -21.99
N THR A 83 1.41 -3.92 -20.94
CA THR A 83 1.50 -2.86 -19.95
C THR A 83 1.92 -1.54 -20.58
N GLY A 84 1.29 -0.46 -20.14
CA GLY A 84 1.73 0.90 -20.43
C GLY A 84 2.86 1.38 -19.52
N PHE A 85 3.16 0.68 -18.43
CA PHE A 85 4.19 1.11 -17.49
C PHE A 85 5.59 0.98 -18.07
N THR A 86 6.44 1.96 -17.75
CA THR A 86 7.87 1.94 -18.04
C THR A 86 8.71 2.08 -16.77
N VAL A 87 10.01 1.80 -16.89
CA VAL A 87 11.00 2.06 -15.82
C VAL A 87 10.99 3.55 -15.43
N ALA A 88 10.85 4.45 -16.40
CA ALA A 88 10.81 5.89 -16.16
C ALA A 88 9.57 6.29 -15.32
N ASP A 89 8.42 5.67 -15.57
CA ASP A 89 7.20 5.92 -14.77
C ASP A 89 7.39 5.52 -13.31
N MET A 90 8.08 4.41 -13.04
CA MET A 90 8.36 3.96 -11.67
C MET A 90 9.26 4.96 -10.93
N HIS A 91 10.29 5.49 -11.60
CA HIS A 91 11.12 6.55 -11.01
C HIS A 91 10.34 7.85 -10.78
N ALA A 92 9.52 8.27 -11.74
CA ALA A 92 8.68 9.46 -11.60
C ALA A 92 7.68 9.31 -10.44
N CYS A 93 7.06 8.14 -10.30
CA CYS A 93 6.19 7.83 -9.16
C CYS A 93 6.96 7.87 -7.83
N ALA A 94 8.14 7.22 -7.76
CA ALA A 94 8.96 7.24 -6.54
C ALA A 94 9.30 8.66 -6.10
N ALA A 95 9.72 9.52 -7.04
CA ALA A 95 10.02 10.92 -6.77
C ALA A 95 8.78 11.72 -6.32
N ALA A 96 7.62 11.50 -6.95
CA ALA A 96 6.37 12.16 -6.58
C ALA A 96 5.91 11.77 -5.17
N LEU A 97 6.05 10.49 -4.79
CA LEU A 97 5.69 10.01 -3.45
C LEU A 97 6.52 10.65 -2.34
N GLN A 98 7.77 11.00 -2.62
CA GLN A 98 8.67 11.66 -1.65
C GLN A 98 8.33 13.14 -1.45
N THR A 99 7.68 13.80 -2.42
CA THR A 99 7.44 15.25 -2.42
C THR A 99 5.98 15.64 -2.23
N SER A 100 5.04 14.76 -2.57
CA SER A 100 3.62 15.14 -2.74
C SER A 100 2.70 14.61 -1.65
N VAL A 101 3.16 13.72 -0.77
CA VAL A 101 2.27 13.01 0.17
C VAL A 101 2.52 13.47 1.60
N GLU A 102 1.69 14.41 2.04
CA GLU A 102 1.47 14.67 3.46
C GLU A 102 0.59 13.58 4.09
N CYS A 103 0.70 13.39 5.39
CA CYS A 103 -0.05 12.34 6.08
C CYS A 103 -1.56 12.56 6.07
N GLU A 104 -2.03 13.77 5.77
CA GLU A 104 -3.45 14.05 5.56
C GLU A 104 -4.00 13.41 4.27
N PHE A 105 -3.15 12.86 3.40
CA PHE A 105 -3.57 12.29 2.12
C PHE A 105 -3.01 10.89 1.84
N TYR A 106 -2.48 10.18 2.84
CA TYR A 106 -1.89 8.84 2.61
C TYR A 106 -2.91 7.86 1.99
N ALA A 107 -4.19 7.99 2.33
CA ALA A 107 -5.26 7.16 1.74
C ALA A 107 -5.53 7.47 0.26
N ALA A 108 -5.03 8.61 -0.23
CA ALA A 108 -5.07 9.04 -1.62
C ALA A 108 -3.71 8.86 -2.33
N ILE A 109 -2.82 7.99 -1.82
CA ILE A 109 -1.52 7.72 -2.46
C ILE A 109 -1.67 7.24 -3.91
N ASP A 110 -2.76 6.52 -4.22
CA ASP A 110 -3.11 6.08 -5.58
C ASP A 110 -3.63 7.23 -6.47
N ALA A 111 -3.96 8.39 -5.90
CA ALA A 111 -4.32 9.59 -6.63
C ALA A 111 -3.10 10.38 -7.13
N VAL A 112 -1.89 10.05 -6.68
CA VAL A 112 -0.64 10.69 -7.17
C VAL A 112 -0.50 10.38 -8.66
N ALA A 113 -0.66 11.41 -9.51
CA ALA A 113 -0.75 11.25 -10.97
C ALA A 113 0.43 10.49 -11.59
N ALA A 114 1.65 10.69 -11.06
CA ALA A 114 2.84 9.96 -11.51
C ALA A 114 2.73 8.44 -11.29
N CYS A 115 2.02 8.01 -10.23
CA CYS A 115 1.83 6.63 -9.82
C CYS A 115 0.59 5.95 -10.43
N GLN A 116 -0.29 6.71 -11.05
CA GLN A 116 -1.49 6.16 -11.69
C GLN A 116 -1.11 5.20 -12.83
N PRO A 117 -1.88 4.11 -13.03
CA PRO A 117 -1.74 3.20 -14.17
C PRO A 117 -1.56 3.94 -15.49
N LYS A 118 -0.53 3.56 -16.24
CA LYS A 118 -0.34 4.02 -17.62
C LYS A 118 -1.15 3.14 -18.56
N VAL A 119 -1.78 3.75 -19.56
CA VAL A 119 -2.66 3.04 -20.48
C VAL A 119 -1.88 2.00 -21.29
N GLY A 120 -2.41 0.79 -21.34
CA GLY A 120 -1.83 -0.31 -22.10
C GLY A 120 -2.39 -0.43 -23.50
N LYS A 121 -2.22 -1.61 -24.10
CA LYS A 121 -2.61 -1.87 -25.50
C LYS A 121 -3.88 -2.70 -25.65
N ARG A 122 -4.38 -3.33 -24.57
CA ARG A 122 -5.57 -4.18 -24.63
C ARG A 122 -6.83 -3.35 -24.79
N LYS A 123 -7.65 -3.74 -25.77
CA LYS A 123 -8.93 -3.08 -26.08
C LYS A 123 -9.98 -3.38 -25.01
N GLU A 124 -11.05 -2.62 -25.03
CA GLU A 124 -12.23 -2.89 -24.18
C GLU A 124 -12.70 -4.34 -24.32
N ASN A 125 -13.16 -4.93 -23.21
CA ASN A 125 -13.57 -6.33 -23.07
C ASN A 125 -12.47 -7.40 -23.19
N ALA A 126 -11.23 -7.05 -23.51
CA ALA A 126 -10.13 -7.99 -23.41
C ALA A 126 -9.90 -8.42 -21.96
N ALA A 127 -9.48 -9.67 -21.74
CA ALA A 127 -9.02 -10.14 -20.43
C ALA A 127 -7.83 -9.31 -19.95
N CYS A 128 -7.66 -9.16 -18.64
CA CYS A 128 -6.55 -8.43 -18.04
C CYS A 128 -6.31 -8.89 -16.60
N GLY A 129 -5.08 -8.71 -16.12
CA GLY A 129 -4.70 -8.91 -14.73
C GLY A 129 -4.22 -7.61 -14.05
N ASP A 130 -3.99 -6.54 -14.82
CA ASP A 130 -3.62 -5.24 -14.27
C ASP A 130 -4.23 -4.09 -15.08
N ASN A 131 -4.57 -3.01 -14.38
CA ASN A 131 -5.12 -1.78 -14.97
C ASN A 131 -4.26 -1.24 -16.12
N SER A 132 -2.93 -1.36 -16.01
CA SER A 132 -1.99 -0.85 -16.98
C SER A 132 -1.94 -1.63 -18.29
N GLN A 133 -2.60 -2.79 -18.39
CA GLN A 133 -2.68 -3.54 -19.65
C GLN A 133 -3.76 -2.99 -20.58
N CYS A 134 -4.76 -2.30 -20.04
CA CYS A 134 -5.93 -1.81 -20.77
C CYS A 134 -5.69 -0.43 -21.35
N SER A 135 -6.13 -0.19 -22.58
CA SER A 135 -6.07 1.13 -23.23
C SER A 135 -6.92 2.19 -22.51
N SER A 136 -7.86 1.76 -21.66
CA SER A 136 -8.67 2.58 -20.77
C SER A 136 -8.02 2.84 -19.39
N GLY A 137 -6.95 2.12 -19.05
CA GLY A 137 -6.32 2.18 -17.72
C GLY A 137 -7.16 1.54 -16.60
N LEU A 138 -8.13 0.68 -16.91
CA LEU A 138 -8.94 -0.06 -15.94
C LEU A 138 -9.17 -1.50 -16.36
N CYS A 139 -8.80 -2.41 -15.46
CA CYS A 139 -9.12 -3.83 -15.47
C CYS A 139 -10.16 -4.12 -14.39
N GLN A 140 -11.43 -4.24 -14.77
CA GLN A 140 -12.54 -4.40 -13.84
C GLN A 140 -12.66 -5.84 -13.34
N GLY A 141 -12.97 -6.02 -12.05
CA GLY A 141 -13.23 -7.32 -11.42
C GLY A 141 -12.06 -7.90 -10.61
N LEU A 142 -10.94 -7.17 -10.51
CA LEU A 142 -9.75 -7.61 -9.76
C LEU A 142 -9.96 -7.75 -8.24
N GLU A 143 -11.06 -7.21 -7.69
CA GLU A 143 -11.39 -7.33 -6.28
C GLU A 143 -12.07 -8.66 -5.93
N SER A 144 -12.78 -9.25 -6.91
CA SER A 144 -13.54 -10.50 -6.74
C SER A 144 -12.89 -11.69 -7.45
N SER A 145 -11.87 -11.46 -8.25
CA SER A 145 -11.18 -12.44 -9.08
C SER A 145 -9.73 -12.03 -9.32
N ALA A 146 -8.85 -13.01 -9.56
CA ALA A 146 -7.48 -12.72 -9.97
C ALA A 146 -7.41 -12.05 -11.36
N CYS A 147 -8.41 -12.30 -12.21
CA CYS A 147 -8.50 -11.76 -13.56
C CYS A 147 -9.76 -10.94 -13.77
N GLY A 148 -9.65 -9.91 -14.60
CA GLY A 148 -10.73 -9.00 -14.94
C GLY A 148 -10.90 -8.83 -16.45
N SER A 149 -11.63 -7.78 -16.82
CA SER A 149 -11.79 -7.36 -18.21
C SER A 149 -11.58 -5.85 -18.36
N CYS A 150 -10.99 -5.44 -19.48
CA CYS A 150 -10.76 -4.03 -19.76
C CYS A 150 -12.08 -3.27 -19.90
N ARG A 151 -12.21 -2.15 -19.20
CA ARG A 151 -13.42 -1.30 -19.16
C ARG A 151 -13.05 0.17 -19.15
N VAL A 152 -13.92 1.03 -19.64
CA VAL A 152 -13.76 2.48 -19.50
C VAL A 152 -14.06 2.90 -18.06
N ARG A 153 -13.26 3.82 -17.52
CA ARG A 153 -13.54 4.43 -16.22
C ARG A 153 -14.81 5.29 -16.29
N ALA A 154 -15.69 5.12 -15.32
CA ALA A 154 -16.94 5.85 -15.18
C ALA A 154 -16.67 7.32 -14.80
N LYS A 155 -17.29 8.23 -15.56
CA LYS A 155 -17.23 9.67 -15.32
C LYS A 155 -18.08 10.07 -14.11
N VAL A 156 -17.93 11.31 -13.66
CA VAL A 156 -18.80 11.90 -12.63
C VAL A 156 -20.29 11.65 -12.94
N ASN A 157 -21.07 11.32 -11.90
CA ASN A 157 -22.49 10.98 -11.95
C ASN A 157 -22.87 9.71 -12.74
N THR A 158 -21.88 8.92 -13.19
CA THR A 158 -22.12 7.61 -13.81
C THR A 158 -22.24 6.53 -12.74
N ILE A 159 -23.07 5.51 -12.99
CA ILE A 159 -23.24 4.36 -12.10
C ILE A 159 -21.92 3.60 -11.97
N CYS A 160 -21.62 3.16 -10.75
CA CYS A 160 -20.44 2.37 -10.43
C CYS A 160 -20.78 1.30 -9.38
N THR A 161 -19.91 0.31 -9.26
CA THR A 161 -20.01 -0.70 -8.21
C THR A 161 -18.93 -0.47 -7.15
N ASP A 162 -17.72 -0.15 -7.62
CA ASP A 162 -16.55 0.18 -6.81
C ASP A 162 -15.90 1.51 -7.21
N THR A 163 -15.16 2.13 -6.29
CA THR A 163 -14.37 3.34 -6.55
C THR A 163 -13.37 3.15 -7.69
N ALA A 164 -12.79 1.96 -7.84
CA ALA A 164 -11.89 1.64 -8.95
C ALA A 164 -12.55 1.76 -10.32
N ASP A 165 -13.89 1.66 -10.41
CA ASP A 165 -14.63 1.88 -11.66
C ASP A 165 -14.55 3.34 -12.12
N CYS A 166 -14.35 4.28 -11.21
CA CYS A 166 -14.43 5.71 -11.51
C CYS A 166 -13.12 6.29 -12.09
N GLU A 167 -13.23 7.44 -12.75
CA GLU A 167 -12.05 8.25 -13.10
C GLU A 167 -11.25 8.62 -11.83
N PHE A 168 -9.93 8.79 -11.98
CA PHE A 168 -9.06 9.11 -10.85
C PHE A 168 -9.52 10.39 -10.12
N GLY A 169 -9.50 10.35 -8.79
CA GLY A 169 -10.00 11.45 -7.95
C GLY A 169 -11.50 11.40 -7.67
N LEU A 170 -12.25 10.48 -8.29
CA LEU A 170 -13.64 10.20 -7.97
C LEU A 170 -13.76 8.97 -7.05
N SER A 171 -14.89 8.81 -6.40
CA SER A 171 -15.23 7.63 -5.61
C SER A 171 -16.64 7.16 -5.88
N CYS A 172 -16.85 5.86 -5.75
CA CYS A 172 -18.16 5.25 -5.94
C CYS A 172 -18.97 5.36 -4.66
N MET A 173 -19.86 6.36 -4.60
CA MET A 173 -20.59 6.72 -3.38
C MET A 173 -22.09 6.55 -3.60
N ALA A 174 -22.78 6.11 -2.55
CA ALA A 174 -24.23 5.97 -2.58
C ALA A 174 -24.88 7.35 -2.63
N THR A 175 -25.48 7.71 -3.76
CA THR A 175 -26.29 8.92 -3.91
C THR A 175 -27.75 8.46 -4.05
N GLN A 176 -28.37 8.05 -2.93
CA GLN A 176 -29.69 7.39 -2.87
C GLN A 176 -29.63 5.87 -3.19
N SER A 177 -30.56 5.36 -4.01
CA SER A 177 -30.72 3.93 -4.32
C SER A 177 -29.66 3.35 -5.27
N VAL A 178 -28.77 4.18 -5.83
CA VAL A 178 -27.71 3.77 -6.76
C VAL A 178 -26.40 4.45 -6.38
N LYS A 179 -25.27 3.75 -6.52
CA LYS A 179 -23.96 4.35 -6.35
C LYS A 179 -23.50 5.04 -7.64
N LYS A 180 -22.90 6.22 -7.50
CA LYS A 180 -22.36 6.99 -8.61
C LYS A 180 -20.94 7.46 -8.33
N CYS A 181 -20.17 7.68 -9.39
CA CYS A 181 -18.86 8.29 -9.29
C CYS A 181 -19.00 9.77 -8.95
N THR A 182 -18.44 10.20 -7.83
CA THR A 182 -18.51 11.59 -7.37
C THR A 182 -17.18 12.01 -6.75
N ALA A 183 -16.84 13.28 -6.88
CA ALA A 183 -15.66 13.85 -6.23
C ALA A 183 -15.86 13.84 -4.71
N ARG A 184 -14.77 13.63 -3.97
CA ARG A 184 -14.77 13.75 -2.51
C ARG A 184 -14.49 15.18 -2.09
N THR A 185 -15.07 15.57 -0.96
CA THR A 185 -14.87 16.89 -0.37
C THR A 185 -13.50 16.96 0.32
N GLN A 186 -12.71 17.98 -0.02
CA GLN A 186 -11.43 18.27 0.62
C GLN A 186 -11.61 18.78 2.06
N ILE A 187 -10.56 18.74 2.89
CA ILE A 187 -10.58 19.32 4.24
C ILE A 187 -11.05 20.80 4.19
N GLY A 188 -11.90 21.19 5.14
CA GLY A 188 -12.57 22.49 5.21
C GLY A 188 -13.81 22.63 4.32
N GLY A 189 -14.00 21.74 3.35
CA GLY A 189 -15.20 21.69 2.52
C GLY A 189 -16.43 21.21 3.29
N SER A 190 -17.62 21.53 2.77
CA SER A 190 -18.89 21.10 3.36
C SER A 190 -19.19 19.64 3.04
N CYS A 191 -19.67 18.90 4.03
CA CYS A 191 -19.94 17.48 3.91
C CYS A 191 -21.29 17.09 4.50
N ASP A 192 -21.84 16.00 3.97
CA ASP A 192 -23.08 15.36 4.40
C ASP A 192 -23.09 13.91 3.86
N ALA A 193 -24.24 13.24 3.90
CA ALA A 193 -24.39 11.88 3.39
C ALA A 193 -24.11 11.73 1.87
N SER A 194 -24.23 12.80 1.09
CA SER A 194 -23.97 12.86 -0.35
C SER A 194 -22.61 13.47 -0.70
N HIS A 195 -22.01 14.24 0.21
CA HIS A 195 -20.72 14.92 0.05
C HIS A 195 -19.68 14.35 1.03
N VAL A 196 -19.13 13.18 0.71
CA VAL A 196 -18.20 12.47 1.61
C VAL A 196 -16.79 13.07 1.52
N CYS A 197 -16.13 13.15 2.67
CA CYS A 197 -14.76 13.66 2.78
C CYS A 197 -13.72 12.74 2.13
N LEU A 198 -12.65 13.35 1.62
CA LEU A 198 -11.46 12.65 1.15
C LEU A 198 -10.77 11.99 2.34
N ALA A 199 -10.62 10.66 2.32
CA ALA A 199 -9.97 9.94 3.41
C ALA A 199 -8.53 10.45 3.62
N PRO A 200 -8.05 10.55 4.88
CA PRO A 200 -8.69 10.07 6.11
C PRO A 200 -9.61 11.11 6.77
N ALA A 201 -9.91 12.24 6.12
CA ALA A 201 -10.83 13.22 6.68
C ALA A 201 -12.25 12.65 6.84
N VAL A 202 -12.95 13.15 7.85
CA VAL A 202 -14.28 12.70 8.27
C VAL A 202 -15.22 13.89 8.41
N CYS A 203 -16.52 13.64 8.25
CA CYS A 203 -17.51 14.71 8.30
C CYS A 203 -17.87 15.05 9.75
N LEU A 204 -17.35 16.18 10.25
CA LEU A 204 -17.59 16.67 11.61
C LEU A 204 -18.36 17.99 11.54
N ALA A 205 -19.56 18.00 12.09
CA ALA A 205 -20.44 19.18 12.09
C ALA A 205 -20.64 19.81 10.69
N GLY A 206 -20.79 18.96 9.67
CA GLY A 206 -20.99 19.40 8.28
C GLY A 206 -19.74 19.91 7.57
N LYS A 207 -18.55 19.74 8.15
CA LYS A 207 -17.26 20.08 7.56
C LYS A 207 -16.29 18.90 7.54
N CYS A 208 -15.56 18.76 6.44
CA CYS A 208 -14.47 17.79 6.37
C CYS A 208 -13.31 18.24 7.24
N SER A 209 -12.98 17.42 8.22
CA SER A 209 -11.91 17.67 9.17
C SER A 209 -11.03 16.44 9.30
N GLY A 210 -9.79 16.63 9.74
CA GLY A 210 -8.92 15.50 10.06
C GLY A 210 -9.55 14.58 11.12
N PRO A 211 -9.15 13.31 11.17
CA PRO A 211 -9.63 12.39 12.20
C PRO A 211 -9.19 12.85 13.59
N VAL A 212 -9.95 12.46 14.61
CA VAL A 212 -9.63 12.76 16.01
C VAL A 212 -8.68 11.71 16.60
N GLY A 213 -7.82 12.16 17.53
CA GLY A 213 -6.78 11.34 18.15
C GLY A 213 -7.28 10.46 19.31
N LEU A 214 -6.36 9.66 19.86
CA LEU A 214 -6.61 8.80 21.01
C LEU A 214 -7.22 9.56 22.21
N GLY A 215 -8.23 8.97 22.84
CA GLY A 215 -8.94 9.52 24.00
C GLY A 215 -9.93 10.63 23.68
N GLN A 216 -9.98 11.14 22.45
CA GLN A 216 -10.96 12.15 22.03
C GLN A 216 -12.34 11.53 21.83
N ALA A 217 -13.39 12.32 22.05
CA ALA A 217 -14.76 11.91 21.80
C ALA A 217 -14.97 11.52 20.33
N CYS A 218 -15.73 10.47 20.11
CA CYS A 218 -15.97 9.91 18.78
C CYS A 218 -17.41 9.47 18.61
N ASP A 219 -17.81 9.38 17.35
CA ASP A 219 -19.09 8.83 16.94
C ASP A 219 -18.82 7.53 16.13
N SER A 220 -19.35 6.42 16.62
CA SER A 220 -19.16 5.10 15.99
C SER A 220 -19.81 5.01 14.61
N THR A 221 -20.81 5.84 14.32
CA THR A 221 -21.45 5.95 13.00
C THR A 221 -20.57 6.73 12.02
N LEU A 222 -19.90 7.78 12.49
CA LEU A 222 -19.01 8.62 11.67
C LEU A 222 -17.60 8.02 11.50
N LYS A 223 -17.20 7.11 12.40
CA LYS A 223 -15.87 6.47 12.40
C LYS A 223 -14.74 7.50 12.36
N ASN A 224 -14.86 8.56 13.16
CA ASN A 224 -14.01 9.74 13.10
C ASN A 224 -12.61 9.59 13.75
N CYS A 225 -12.25 8.40 14.24
CA CYS A 225 -10.94 8.15 14.83
C CYS A 225 -9.87 7.91 13.77
N ASP A 226 -8.61 8.25 14.10
CA ASP A 226 -7.48 8.05 13.18
C ASP A 226 -7.11 6.57 13.03
N ALA A 227 -7.72 5.92 12.04
CA ALA A 227 -7.41 4.54 11.69
C ALA A 227 -5.97 4.33 11.17
N GLY A 228 -5.31 5.39 10.67
CA GLY A 228 -3.90 5.32 10.24
C GLY A 228 -2.96 5.08 11.41
N GLN A 229 -3.31 5.64 12.57
CA GLN A 229 -2.63 5.44 13.85
C GLN A 229 -3.15 4.21 14.62
N GLY A 230 -4.09 3.45 14.05
CA GLY A 230 -4.68 2.31 14.73
C GLY A 230 -5.63 2.73 15.84
N HIS A 231 -6.40 3.80 15.63
CA HIS A 231 -7.49 4.18 16.52
C HIS A 231 -8.85 3.80 15.91
N TYR A 232 -9.79 3.42 16.77
CA TYR A 232 -11.19 3.20 16.41
C TYR A 232 -12.10 3.81 17.49
N CYS A 233 -13.36 4.06 17.13
CA CYS A 233 -14.32 4.56 18.10
C CYS A 233 -14.87 3.41 18.94
N HIS A 234 -14.58 3.42 20.25
CA HIS A 234 -15.05 2.37 21.15
C HIS A 234 -16.52 2.60 21.50
N GLU A 235 -17.39 1.68 21.09
CA GLU A 235 -18.85 1.84 21.09
C GLU A 235 -19.44 2.14 22.48
N HIS A 236 -18.91 1.50 23.54
CA HIS A 236 -19.39 1.74 24.91
C HIS A 236 -18.80 2.99 25.57
N LYS A 237 -17.64 3.47 25.12
CA LYS A 237 -16.92 4.58 25.77
C LYS A 237 -17.13 5.91 25.04
N GLY A 238 -17.53 5.87 23.76
CA GLY A 238 -17.68 7.06 22.94
C GLY A 238 -16.37 7.84 22.75
N VAL A 239 -15.22 7.16 22.86
CA VAL A 239 -13.89 7.76 22.68
C VAL A 239 -13.01 6.91 21.78
N CYS A 240 -12.09 7.58 21.07
CA CYS A 240 -11.10 6.90 20.26
C CYS A 240 -10.16 6.08 21.14
N THR A 241 -10.07 4.80 20.83
CA THR A 241 -9.25 3.81 21.54
C THR A 241 -8.30 3.17 20.54
N ALA A 242 -7.09 2.82 20.99
CA ALA A 242 -6.13 2.11 20.15
C ALA A 242 -6.55 0.65 19.97
N PHE A 243 -6.33 0.09 18.78
CA PHE A 243 -6.37 -1.36 18.59
C PHE A 243 -5.31 -2.00 19.47
N ALA A 244 -5.70 -3.05 20.19
CA ALA A 244 -4.73 -3.96 20.76
C ALA A 244 -4.07 -4.78 19.64
N VAL A 245 -2.84 -5.23 19.87
CA VAL A 245 -2.07 -6.00 18.90
C VAL A 245 -1.71 -7.35 19.52
N ALA A 246 -2.12 -8.42 18.85
CA ALA A 246 -1.91 -9.81 19.25
C ALA A 246 -0.80 -10.46 18.40
N LEU A 247 0.02 -11.29 19.05
CA LEU A 247 1.07 -12.11 18.45
C LEU A 247 0.53 -13.47 17.99
N ASP A 248 1.39 -14.29 17.41
CA ASP A 248 1.03 -15.62 16.92
C ASP A 248 0.48 -16.51 18.06
N GLY A 249 -0.69 -17.09 17.85
CA GLY A 249 -1.40 -17.89 18.85
C GLY A 249 -2.25 -17.08 19.84
N GLU A 250 -2.19 -15.75 19.84
CA GLU A 250 -3.00 -14.92 20.73
C GLU A 250 -4.40 -14.62 20.18
N ASN A 251 -5.32 -14.25 21.07
CA ASN A 251 -6.69 -13.93 20.71
C ASN A 251 -6.78 -12.65 19.90
N CYS A 252 -7.61 -12.67 18.85
CA CYS A 252 -7.86 -11.52 17.97
C CYS A 252 -9.35 -11.37 17.66
N GLY A 253 -9.72 -10.20 17.12
CA GLY A 253 -11.10 -9.88 16.80
C GLY A 253 -11.73 -8.89 17.78
N TYR A 254 -13.03 -9.05 18.02
CA TYR A 254 -13.84 -8.11 18.80
C TYR A 254 -14.22 -8.68 20.18
N PHE A 255 -13.84 -8.00 21.25
CA PHE A 255 -14.05 -8.40 22.64
C PHE A 255 -14.64 -7.24 23.44
N ASP A 256 -15.95 -7.25 23.69
CA ASP A 256 -16.61 -6.26 24.57
C ASP A 256 -16.36 -4.79 24.17
N GLY A 257 -16.43 -4.51 22.86
CA GLY A 257 -16.09 -3.20 22.30
C GLY A 257 -14.62 -3.05 21.92
N ASP A 258 -13.72 -3.80 22.57
CA ASP A 258 -12.30 -3.78 22.25
C ASP A 258 -11.99 -4.52 20.95
N ARG A 259 -11.05 -3.97 20.17
CA ARG A 259 -10.59 -4.55 18.91
C ARG A 259 -9.13 -4.95 19.00
N VAL A 260 -8.86 -6.21 18.69
CA VAL A 260 -7.52 -6.79 18.70
C VAL A 260 -7.16 -7.24 17.28
N ALA A 261 -6.11 -6.64 16.71
CA ALA A 261 -5.58 -7.03 15.41
C ALA A 261 -4.31 -7.87 15.56
N CYS A 262 -3.97 -8.65 14.54
CA CYS A 262 -2.76 -9.44 14.56
C CYS A 262 -1.54 -8.63 14.09
N ALA A 263 -0.40 -8.81 14.76
CA ALA A 263 0.87 -8.19 14.40
C ALA A 263 1.51 -8.86 13.17
N HIS A 264 2.58 -8.27 12.65
CA HIS A 264 3.60 -8.96 11.85
C HIS A 264 3.08 -9.76 10.64
N ALA A 265 2.09 -9.24 9.91
CA ALA A 265 1.48 -9.95 8.79
C ALA A 265 0.93 -11.33 9.22
N LEU A 266 0.28 -11.40 10.37
CA LEU A 266 -0.51 -12.54 10.81
C LEU A 266 -1.97 -12.32 10.39
N THR A 267 -2.73 -13.40 10.23
CA THR A 267 -4.17 -13.34 9.95
C THR A 267 -4.99 -13.74 11.17
N CYS A 268 -6.11 -13.06 11.41
CA CYS A 268 -7.03 -13.42 12.47
C CYS A 268 -7.96 -14.54 11.98
N LYS A 269 -7.69 -15.78 12.41
CA LYS A 269 -8.53 -16.94 12.09
C LYS A 269 -9.76 -16.92 12.99
N LEU A 270 -10.85 -16.36 12.46
CA LEU A 270 -12.12 -16.28 13.16
C LEU A 270 -12.71 -17.68 13.40
N SER A 271 -13.16 -17.92 14.63
CA SER A 271 -13.85 -19.16 15.05
C SER A 271 -15.35 -18.95 15.29
N GLY A 272 -15.84 -17.72 15.11
CA GLY A 272 -17.24 -17.33 15.30
C GLY A 272 -17.36 -16.05 16.13
N GLY A 273 -18.50 -15.35 16.02
CA GLY A 273 -18.80 -14.17 16.85
C GLY A 273 -17.78 -13.02 16.75
N GLY A 274 -17.06 -12.92 15.62
CA GLY A 274 -16.03 -11.90 15.41
C GLY A 274 -14.75 -12.10 16.23
N LYS A 275 -14.55 -13.27 16.84
CA LYS A 275 -13.38 -13.62 17.65
C LYS A 275 -12.57 -14.73 16.98
N GLY A 276 -11.28 -14.76 17.24
CA GLY A 276 -10.36 -15.71 16.62
C GLY A 276 -9.01 -15.77 17.30
N THR A 277 -8.08 -16.42 16.60
CA THR A 277 -6.68 -16.53 17.01
C THR A 277 -5.78 -16.07 15.89
N CYS A 278 -4.76 -15.28 16.21
CA CYS A 278 -3.75 -14.88 15.26
C CYS A 278 -2.94 -16.09 14.82
N ALA A 279 -2.78 -16.26 13.51
CA ALA A 279 -2.03 -17.35 12.95
C ALA A 279 -1.11 -16.87 11.84
N LYS A 280 0.01 -17.57 11.68
CA LYS A 280 0.95 -17.34 10.58
C LYS A 280 0.27 -17.36 9.22
N ILE A 281 0.67 -16.39 8.40
CA ILE A 281 0.35 -16.33 6.98
C ILE A 281 1.26 -17.30 6.22
N THR A 282 0.72 -17.87 5.13
CA THR A 282 1.40 -18.84 4.28
C THR A 282 2.45 -18.13 3.40
N PRO A 283 3.76 -18.48 3.52
CA PRO A 283 4.81 -17.86 2.73
C PRO A 283 4.68 -18.14 1.23
N ASP A 284 5.29 -17.30 0.40
CA ASP A 284 5.41 -17.57 -1.03
C ASP A 284 6.11 -18.93 -1.29
N GLY A 285 5.69 -19.64 -2.32
CA GLY A 285 6.18 -20.96 -2.69
C GLY A 285 5.60 -22.12 -1.87
N THR A 286 4.80 -21.83 -0.83
CA THR A 286 4.17 -22.86 -0.01
C THR A 286 2.72 -23.13 -0.42
N GLY A 287 2.25 -24.34 -0.09
CA GLY A 287 0.93 -24.82 -0.48
C GLY A 287 -0.21 -24.00 0.14
N CYS A 288 -1.26 -23.76 -0.64
CA CYS A 288 -2.47 -23.05 -0.22
C CYS A 288 -3.71 -23.67 -0.87
N SER A 289 -4.90 -23.38 -0.34
CA SER A 289 -6.17 -23.86 -0.86
C SER A 289 -7.08 -22.70 -1.23
N THR A 290 -7.61 -22.73 -2.46
CA THR A 290 -8.64 -21.79 -2.91
C THR A 290 -9.91 -21.98 -2.07
N GLY A 291 -10.39 -20.91 -1.41
CA GLY A 291 -11.61 -20.94 -0.60
C GLY A 291 -11.41 -21.17 0.90
N SER A 292 -10.17 -21.33 1.37
CA SER A 292 -9.85 -21.30 2.80
C SER A 292 -9.39 -19.90 3.20
N ALA A 293 -9.62 -19.48 4.44
CA ALA A 293 -9.08 -18.23 5.02
C ALA A 293 -7.53 -18.25 5.18
N VAL A 294 -6.84 -19.13 4.45
CA VAL A 294 -5.38 -19.21 4.41
C VAL A 294 -4.90 -18.02 3.58
N ALA A 295 -4.58 -16.94 4.29
CA ALA A 295 -3.98 -15.77 3.69
C ALA A 295 -2.57 -16.14 3.20
N CYS A 296 -2.27 -15.82 1.95
CA CYS A 296 -0.90 -15.67 1.48
C CYS A 296 -0.33 -14.33 1.97
N LEU A 297 0.99 -14.16 1.93
CA LEU A 297 1.64 -12.89 2.24
C LEU A 297 1.01 -11.73 1.46
N ALA A 298 0.89 -10.55 2.07
CA ALA A 298 0.32 -9.38 1.43
C ALA A 298 0.89 -9.16 0.01
N GLY A 299 -0.01 -9.03 -0.98
CA GLY A 299 0.33 -8.95 -2.41
C GLY A 299 0.54 -10.29 -3.13
N ALA A 300 0.45 -11.42 -2.43
CA ALA A 300 0.36 -12.75 -3.03
C ALA A 300 -1.08 -13.24 -3.05
N VAL A 301 -1.34 -14.13 -4.01
CA VAL A 301 -2.59 -14.88 -4.14
C VAL A 301 -2.28 -16.36 -4.11
N CYS A 302 -3.28 -17.16 -3.76
CA CYS A 302 -3.20 -18.60 -3.92
C CYS A 302 -3.48 -18.96 -5.37
N ASN A 303 -2.46 -19.33 -6.14
CA ASN A 303 -2.60 -19.72 -7.53
C ASN A 303 -2.10 -21.15 -7.74
N ALA A 304 -2.94 -22.00 -8.35
CA ALA A 304 -2.66 -23.43 -8.55
C ALA A 304 -2.18 -24.14 -7.27
N GLY A 305 -2.74 -23.74 -6.12
CA GLY A 305 -2.42 -24.32 -4.82
C GLY A 305 -1.08 -23.86 -4.23
N VAL A 306 -0.46 -22.79 -4.74
CA VAL A 306 0.78 -22.22 -4.21
C VAL A 306 0.63 -20.71 -3.99
N CYS A 307 1.08 -20.21 -2.84
CA CYS A 307 1.13 -18.77 -2.58
C CYS A 307 2.23 -18.12 -3.41
N GLY A 308 1.92 -17.02 -4.09
CA GLY A 308 2.93 -16.24 -4.81
C GLY A 308 2.41 -14.91 -5.28
N VAL A 309 3.33 -14.00 -5.60
CA VAL A 309 2.97 -12.71 -6.21
C VAL A 309 2.16 -12.96 -7.47
N PHE A 310 0.96 -12.38 -7.50
CA PHE A 310 0.08 -12.51 -8.64
C PHE A 310 0.77 -12.00 -9.92
N GLN A 311 0.70 -12.80 -10.98
CA GLN A 311 1.27 -12.46 -12.28
C GLN A 311 0.14 -12.04 -13.23
N PRO A 312 0.06 -10.77 -13.65
CA PRO A 312 -1.00 -10.29 -14.55
C PRO A 312 -1.08 -11.05 -15.88
N ASN A 313 0.04 -11.67 -16.29
CA ASN A 313 0.13 -12.49 -17.49
C ASN A 313 -0.66 -13.80 -17.42
N LEU A 314 -1.17 -14.20 -16.26
CA LEU A 314 -2.05 -15.36 -16.13
C LEU A 314 -3.47 -15.11 -16.66
N CYS A 315 -3.82 -13.85 -16.94
CA CYS A 315 -5.12 -13.42 -17.43
C CYS A 315 -5.13 -13.15 -18.94
N GLN A 316 -4.50 -14.03 -19.71
CA GLN A 316 -4.43 -13.95 -21.17
C GLN A 316 -5.53 -14.76 -21.82
#